data_AF-A0A1M4XBX7-F1
#
_entry.id   AF-A0A1M4XBX7-F1
#
_cell.length_a   1.000
_cell.length_b   1.000
_cell.length_c   1.000
_cell.angle_alpha   90.00
_cell.angle_beta   90.00
_cell.angle_gamma   90.00
#
_symmetry.space_group_name_H-M   'P 1'
#
loop_
_entity.id
_entity.type
_entity.pdbx_description
1 polymer ?
#
loop_
_entity_poly.entity_id
_entity_poly.type
_entity_poly.pdbx_seq_one_letter_code
_entity_poly.pdbx_strand_id
1 'polypeptide(L)' 'MDLFLKDFSFNLLIWQFLLLSTFLFWLFCLYDVLKSKFKANEKLIWTLVVIFIPFLGSIFYLAIGRQHKL' A
#
# COMPACT_ATOMS: atom_id res chain seq x y z
N MET A 1 1.62 17.58 34.49
CA MET A 1 1.53 18.06 33.09
C MET A 1 2.83 17.83 32.33
N ASP A 2 3.93 17.54 33.04
CA ASP A 2 5.29 17.39 32.51
C ASP A 2 5.60 15.98 31.97
N LEU A 3 4.83 14.97 32.40
CA LEU A 3 4.88 13.61 31.87
C LEU A 3 4.39 13.53 30.42
N PHE A 4 3.34 14.29 30.08
CA PHE A 4 2.72 14.25 28.75
C PHE A 4 3.59 14.85 27.63
N LEU A 5 4.48 15.79 27.95
CA LEU A 5 5.38 16.44 26.99
C LEU A 5 6.71 15.70 26.80
N LYS A 6 7.10 14.85 27.76
CA LYS A 6 8.36 14.09 27.73
C LYS A 6 8.27 12.82 26.89
N ASP A 7 7.06 12.28 26.72
CA ASP A 7 6.80 11.05 25.97
C ASP A 7 6.57 11.28 24.46
N PHE A 8 6.63 12.53 23.97
CA PHE A 8 6.84 12.84 22.53
C PHE A 8 8.26 12.43 22.11
N SER A 9 8.52 11.13 22.22
CA SER A 9 9.80 10.52 21.87
C SER A 9 9.89 10.50 20.35
N PHE A 10 11.03 10.92 19.79
CA PHE A 10 11.32 10.87 18.34
C PHE A 10 10.98 9.52 17.71
N ASN A 11 11.06 8.45 18.49
CA ASN A 11 10.65 7.10 18.09
C ASN A 11 9.18 7.04 17.63
N LEU A 12 8.25 7.71 18.32
CA LEU A 12 6.83 7.73 17.93
C LEU A 12 6.61 8.45 16.59
N LEU A 13 7.32 9.55 16.35
CA LEU A 13 7.26 10.27 15.08
C LEU A 13 7.78 9.41 13.94
N ILE A 14 8.88 8.68 14.16
CA ILE A 14 9.44 7.74 13.18
C ILE A 14 8.45 6.62 12.84
N TRP A 15 7.81 6.03 13.85
CA TRP A 15 6.79 5.01 13.66
C TRP A 15 5.56 5.52 12.89
N GLN A 16 5.10 6.74 13.19
CA GLN A 16 4.00 7.36 12.46
C GLN A 16 4.35 7.63 11.00
N PHE A 17 5.54 8.15 10.71
CA PHE A 17 6.00 8.36 9.34
C PHE A 17 6.11 7.05 8.55
N LEU A 18 6.59 5.98 9.18
CA LEU A 18 6.74 4.67 8.56
C LEU A 18 5.38 4.05 8.21
N LEU A 19 4.41 4.13 9.14
CA LEU A 19 3.02 3.74 8.90
C LEU A 19 2.39 4.55 7.75
N LEU A 20 2.57 5.88 7.77
CA LEU A 20 2.02 6.76 6.74
C LEU A 20 2.59 6.41 5.36
N SER A 21 3.90 6.19 5.27
CA SER A 21 4.58 5.81 4.03
C SER A 21 4.08 4.48 3.48
N THR A 22 3.90 3.46 4.34
CA THR A 22 3.31 2.18 3.94
C THR A 22 1.89 2.34 3.41
N PHE A 23 1.10 3.20 4.04
CA PHE A 23 -0.28 3.45 3.66
C PHE A 23 -0.38 4.19 2.32
N LEU A 24 0.48 5.20 2.11
CA LEU A 24 0.63 5.90 0.84
C LEU A 24 1.05 4.95 -0.29
N PHE A 25 1.99 4.05 -0.02
CA PHE A 25 2.43 3.05 -1.00
C PHE A 25 1.31 2.08 -1.39
N TRP A 26 0.51 1.65 -0.41
CA TRP A 26 -0.66 0.82 -0.65
C TRP A 26 -1.71 1.52 -1.52
N LEU A 27 -2.05 2.77 -1.19
CA LEU A 27 -2.98 3.58 -1.99
C LEU A 27 -2.48 3.81 -3.41
N PHE A 28 -1.17 4.03 -3.58
CA PHE A 28 -0.57 4.17 -4.90
C PHE A 28 -0.72 2.89 -5.74
N CYS A 29 -0.50 1.72 -5.14
CA CYS A 29 -0.69 0.44 -5.84
C CYS A 29 -2.16 0.20 -6.21
N LEU A 30 -3.10 0.54 -5.32
CA LEU A 30 -4.53 0.50 -5.63
C LEU A 30 -4.88 1.41 -6.82
N TYR A 31 -4.36 2.63 -6.80
CA TYR A 31 -4.57 3.57 -7.91
C TYR A 31 -3.99 3.04 -9.23
N ASP A 32 -2.79 2.46 -9.22
CA ASP A 32 -2.19 1.87 -10.43
C ASP A 32 -3.01 0.68 -10.98
N VAL A 33 -3.52 -0.20 -10.10
CA VAL A 33 -4.39 -1.32 -10.48
C VAL A 33 -5.73 -0.84 -11.04
N LEU A 34 -6.30 0.22 -10.47
CA LEU A 34 -7.57 0.79 -10.96
C LEU A 34 -7.38 1.55 -12.28
N LYS A 35 -6.22 2.16 -12.50
CA LYS A 35 -5.91 2.93 -13.71
C LYS A 35 -5.42 2.06 -14.87
N SER A 36 -4.82 0.92 -14.59
CA SER A 36 -4.35 0.02 -15.63
C SER A 36 -5.52 -0.53 -16.47
N LYS A 37 -5.24 -0.74 -17.76
CA LYS A 37 -6.15 -1.38 -18.70
C LYS A 37 -5.93 -2.90 -18.70
N PHE A 38 -6.21 -3.56 -17.57
CA PHE A 38 -6.27 -5.03 -17.56
C PHE A 38 -7.58 -5.53 -18.17
N LYS A 39 -7.59 -6.78 -18.61
CA LYS A 39 -8.84 -7.51 -18.85
C LYS A 39 -9.68 -7.47 -17.57
N ALA A 40 -11.01 -7.29 -17.70
CA ALA A 40 -11.90 -7.05 -16.57
C ALA A 40 -11.72 -8.06 -15.41
N ASN A 41 -11.52 -9.34 -15.73
CA ASN A 41 -11.33 -10.40 -14.74
C ASN A 41 -10.01 -10.24 -13.96
N GLU A 42 -8.91 -9.93 -14.65
CA GLU A 42 -7.60 -9.73 -14.01
C GLU A 42 -7.57 -8.47 -13.15
N LYS A 43 -8.25 -7.40 -13.59
CA LYS A 43 -8.38 -6.17 -12.82
C LYS A 43 -9.01 -6.41 -11.45
N LEU A 44 -10.10 -7.19 -11.42
CA LEU A 44 -10.80 -7.53 -10.19
C LEU A 44 -9.95 -8.40 -9.27
N ILE A 45 -9.25 -9.41 -9.81
CA ILE A 45 -8.37 -10.28 -9.03
C ILE A 45 -7.25 -9.45 -8.39
N TRP A 46 -6.55 -8.60 -9.15
CA TRP A 46 -5.48 -7.76 -8.61
C TRP A 46 -5.99 -6.73 -7.61
N THR A 47 -7.18 -6.17 -7.83
CA THR A 47 -7.81 -5.25 -6.86
C THR A 47 -8.09 -5.97 -5.55
N LEU A 48 -8.68 -7.17 -5.58
CA LEU A 48 -8.96 -7.97 -4.39
C LEU A 48 -7.67 -8.37 -3.66
N VAL A 49 -6.64 -8.81 -4.38
CA VAL A 49 -5.35 -9.19 -3.79
C VAL A 49 -4.69 -8.01 -3.08
N VAL A 50 -4.67 -6.83 -3.71
CA VAL A 50 -4.10 -5.62 -3.10
C VAL A 50 -4.95 -5.13 -1.93
N ILE A 51 -6.29 -5.28 -1.96
CA ILE A 51 -7.18 -4.91 -0.85
C ILE A 51 -6.99 -5.84 0.35
N PHE A 52 -7.05 -7.15 0.14
CA PHE A 52 -6.98 -8.13 1.23
C PHE A 52 -5.56 -8.27 1.79
N ILE A 53 -4.54 -8.02 0.97
CA ILE A 53 -3.15 -8.20 1.36
C ILE A 53 -2.34 -6.97 0.88
N PRO A 54 -2.38 -5.84 1.60
CA PRO A 54 -1.82 -4.57 1.14
C PRO A 54 -0.33 -4.63 0.78
N PHE A 55 0.45 -5.32 1.62
CA PHE A 55 1.91 -5.37 1.48
C PHE A 55 2.38 -6.46 0.50
N LEU A 56 1.96 -7.71 0.70
CA LEU A 56 2.32 -8.79 -0.23
C LEU A 56 1.59 -8.65 -1.56
N GLY A 57 0.33 -8.24 -1.55
CA GLY A 57 -0.48 -8.09 -2.76
C GLY A 57 0.04 -7.01 -3.71
N SER A 58 0.60 -5.91 -3.18
CA SER A 58 1.28 -4.90 -4.01
C SER A 58 2.58 -5.43 -4.60
N ILE A 59 3.36 -6.24 -3.87
CA ILE A 59 4.56 -6.93 -4.38
C ILE A 59 4.18 -7.94 -5.48
N PHE A 60 3.19 -8.79 -5.25
CA PHE A 60 2.69 -9.74 -6.24
C PHE A 60 2.16 -9.02 -7.49
N TYR A 61 1.46 -7.91 -7.32
CA TYR A 61 0.97 -7.08 -8.41
C TYR A 61 2.12 -6.55 -9.28
N LEU A 62 3.17 -6.04 -8.66
CA LEU A 62 4.34 -5.54 -9.37
C LEU A 62 5.12 -6.67 -10.07
N ALA A 63 5.23 -7.84 -9.44
CA ALA A 63 5.98 -8.98 -9.95
C ALA A 63 5.27 -9.68 -11.13
N ILE A 64 3.98 -9.96 -11.00
CA ILE A 64 3.22 -10.82 -11.93
C ILE A 64 2.19 -10.00 -12.72
N GLY A 65 1.47 -9.10 -12.05
CA GLY A 65 0.39 -8.30 -12.65
C GLY A 65 0.89 -7.31 -13.69
N ARG A 66 2.09 -6.74 -13.50
CA ARG A 66 2.67 -5.79 -14.46
C ARG A 66 3.07 -6.45 -15.79
N GLN A 67 3.30 -7.77 -15.81
CA GLN A 67 3.75 -8.51 -17.01
C GLN A 67 2.60 -8.87 -17.96
N HIS A 68 1.36 -8.76 -17.48
CA HIS A 68 0.13 -8.97 -18.26
C HIS A 68 -0.48 -7.65 -18.77
N LYS A 69 0.24 -6.51 -18.64
CA LYS A 69 -0.12 -5.29 -19.36
C LYS A 69 0.08 -5.56 -20.86
N LEU A 70 -1.03 -5.78 -21.57
CA LEU A 70 -1.09 -5.81 -23.03
C LEU A 70 -0.56 -4.51 -23.64
#